data_AF-J0J4S6-F1
#
_entry.id   AF-J0J4S6-F1
#
_cell.length_a   1.000
_cell.length_b   1.000
_cell.length_c   1.000
_cell.angle_alpha   90.00
_cell.angle_beta   90.00
_cell.angle_gamma   90.00
#
_symmetry.space_group_name_H-M   'P 1'
#
loop_
_entity.id
_entity.type
_entity.pdbx_description
1 polymer ?
#
loop_
_entity_poly.entity_id
_entity_poly.type
_entity_poly.pdbx_seq_one_letter_code
_entity_poly.pdbx_strand_id
1 'polypeptide(L)'
;MHVHLVFVTKYRRSAFNKEVIDFLGSVFAKVCKDFESELVEFDGESDHVHLLINYPPKVSVSKLVNSLKGVSSRLTRQHHFKSVEASLWGKHLWSPSYFAGSCGGAPLEMIKQYIQEQETPH
;
A
#
# COMPACT_ATOMS: atom_id res chain seq x y z
N MET A 1 -9.30 9.98 0.57
CA MET A 1 -8.34 10.17 1.69
C MET A 1 -7.03 9.54 1.24
N HIS A 2 -5.87 10.04 1.66
CA HIS A 2 -4.61 9.39 1.30
C HIS A 2 -4.00 8.64 2.47
N VAL A 3 -3.40 7.50 2.17
CA VAL A 3 -2.58 6.72 3.10
C VAL A 3 -1.24 6.41 2.45
N HIS A 4 -0.16 6.63 3.21
CA HIS A 4 1.16 6.13 2.89
C HIS A 4 1.37 4.79 3.59
N LEU A 5 1.61 3.75 2.79
CA LEU A 5 1.90 2.41 3.25
C LEU A 5 3.36 2.05 2.96
N VAL A 6 3.98 1.31 3.88
CA VAL A 6 5.28 0.67 3.65
C VAL A 6 5.19 -0.82 3.92
N PHE A 7 5.59 -1.62 2.93
CA PHE A 7 5.71 -3.06 3.06
C PHE A 7 7.17 -3.49 2.97
N VAL A 8 7.60 -4.29 3.93
CA VAL A 8 8.97 -4.79 4.02
C VAL A 8 8.96 -6.29 3.76
N THR A 9 9.96 -6.77 3.02
CA THR A 9 10.16 -8.21 2.78
C THR A 9 10.35 -8.97 4.08
N LYS A 10 10.03 -10.26 4.06
CA LYS A 10 10.27 -11.13 5.22
C LYS A 10 11.78 -11.16 5.52
N TYR A 11 12.14 -10.81 6.75
CA TYR A 11 13.53 -10.70 7.22
C TYR A 11 14.39 -9.65 6.52
N ARG A 12 13.79 -8.63 5.89
CA ARG A 12 14.50 -7.56 5.14
C ARG A 12 15.48 -8.12 4.10
N ARG A 13 15.07 -9.18 3.39
CA ARG A 13 15.88 -9.79 2.34
C ARG A 13 15.80 -8.93 1.08
N SER A 14 16.93 -8.68 0.44
CA SER A 14 17.03 -7.94 -0.82
C SER A 14 16.49 -8.76 -2.02
N ALA A 15 15.18 -8.98 -2.05
CA ALA A 15 14.50 -9.80 -3.04
C ALA A 15 14.07 -9.02 -4.30
N PHE A 16 14.05 -7.68 -4.22
CA PHE A 16 13.51 -6.82 -5.26
C PHE A 16 14.61 -6.23 -6.13
N ASN A 17 14.41 -6.38 -7.44
CA ASN A 17 15.11 -5.62 -8.47
C ASN A 17 14.06 -4.80 -9.24
N LYS A 18 14.50 -4.02 -10.23
CA LYS A 18 13.61 -3.16 -11.03
C LYS A 18 12.43 -3.93 -11.64
N GLU A 19 12.70 -5.10 -12.21
CA GLU A 19 11.67 -5.97 -12.81
C GLU A 19 10.59 -6.37 -11.79
N VAL A 20 10.98 -6.78 -10.58
CA VAL A 20 10.04 -7.15 -9.52
C VAL A 20 9.26 -5.93 -9.03
N ILE A 21 9.90 -4.76 -8.89
CA ILE A 21 9.24 -3.51 -8.48
C ILE A 21 8.18 -3.12 -9.53
N ASP A 22 8.51 -3.10 -10.81
CA ASP A 22 7.57 -2.72 -11.88
C ASP A 22 6.38 -3.70 -11.95
N PHE A 23 6.63 -4.99 -11.75
CA PHE A 23 5.59 -6.00 -11.62
C PHE A 23 4.68 -5.76 -10.41
N LEU A 24 5.27 -5.50 -9.24
CA LEU A 24 4.53 -5.22 -8.01
C LEU A 24 3.65 -3.98 -8.15
N GLY A 25 4.16 -2.92 -8.77
CA GLY A 25 3.40 -1.70 -9.05
C GLY A 25 2.14 -1.98 -9.87
N SER A 26 2.26 -2.79 -10.93
CA SER A 26 1.12 -3.21 -11.76
C SER A 26 0.09 -4.03 -10.97
N VAL A 27 0.56 -4.94 -10.10
CA VAL A 27 -0.32 -5.73 -9.23
C VAL A 27 -1.04 -4.85 -8.20
N PHE A 28 -0.33 -3.93 -7.55
CA PHE A 28 -0.90 -3.03 -6.57
C PHE A 28 -1.92 -2.09 -7.18
N ALA A 29 -1.66 -1.53 -8.36
CA ALA A 29 -2.62 -0.70 -9.08
C ALA A 29 -3.93 -1.45 -9.36
N LYS A 30 -3.84 -2.72 -9.78
CA LYS A 30 -5.01 -3.57 -10.01
C LYS A 30 -5.80 -3.83 -8.72
N VAL A 31 -5.12 -4.19 -7.63
CA VAL A 31 -5.78 -4.41 -6.33
C VAL A 31 -6.42 -3.12 -5.80
N CYS A 32 -5.78 -1.96 -5.97
CA CYS A 32 -6.38 -0.69 -5.59
C CYS A 32 -7.69 -0.46 -6.35
N LYS A 33 -7.70 -0.70 -7.67
CA LYS A 33 -8.89 -0.56 -8.50
C LYS A 33 -10.04 -1.46 -8.04
N ASP A 34 -9.75 -2.71 -7.64
CA ASP A 34 -10.75 -3.64 -7.09
C ASP A 34 -11.37 -3.15 -5.76
N PHE A 35 -10.69 -2.23 -5.08
CA PHE A 35 -11.13 -1.58 -3.83
C PHE A 35 -11.68 -0.16 -4.07
N GLU A 36 -12.00 0.23 -5.30
CA GLU A 36 -12.41 1.60 -5.64
C GLU A 36 -11.38 2.65 -5.17
N SER A 37 -10.11 2.27 -5.14
CA SER A 37 -8.98 3.07 -4.69
C SER A 37 -7.99 3.27 -5.84
N GLU A 38 -7.11 4.25 -5.70
CA GLU A 38 -6.12 4.63 -6.70
C GLU A 38 -4.72 4.58 -6.11
N LEU A 39 -3.80 3.88 -6.79
CA LEU A 39 -2.38 3.94 -6.49
C LEU A 39 -1.82 5.23 -7.10
N VAL A 40 -1.58 6.24 -6.26
CA VAL A 40 -1.14 7.57 -6.69
C VAL A 40 0.34 7.60 -6.98
N GLU A 41 1.16 7.00 -6.10
CA GLU A 41 2.60 6.95 -6.25
C GLU A 41 3.14 5.62 -5.70
N PHE A 42 4.17 5.09 -6.34
CA PHE A 42 4.75 3.79 -5.98
C PHE A 42 6.22 3.70 -6.37
N ASP A 43 7.05 3.37 -5.39
CA ASP A 43 8.43 2.97 -5.63
C ASP A 43 8.94 2.09 -4.49
N GLY A 44 10.15 1.58 -4.59
CA GLY A 44 10.76 0.81 -3.53
C GLY A 44 12.25 0.55 -3.72
N GLU A 45 12.84 -0.03 -2.68
CA GLU A 45 14.22 -0.47 -2.68
C GLU A 45 14.29 -2.00 -2.69
N SER A 46 15.49 -2.56 -2.52
CA SER A 46 15.72 -3.99 -2.65
C SER A 46 14.93 -4.86 -1.65
N ASP A 47 14.55 -4.31 -0.49
CA ASP A 47 13.91 -5.05 0.61
C ASP A 47 12.54 -4.49 1.03
N HIS A 48 12.06 -3.39 0.46
CA HIS A 48 10.79 -2.75 0.84
C HIS A 48 10.19 -1.88 -0.26
N VAL A 49 8.88 -1.59 -0.15
CA VAL A 49 8.13 -0.75 -1.09
C VAL A 49 7.25 0.27 -0.36
N HIS A 50 7.08 1.43 -0.99
CA HIS A 50 6.26 2.54 -0.55
C HIS A 50 5.07 2.71 -1.49
N LEU A 51 3.87 2.88 -0.94
CA LEU A 51 2.65 3.12 -1.71
C LEU A 51 1.96 4.37 -1.16
N LEU A 52 1.65 5.33 -2.03
CA LEU A 52 0.67 6.38 -1.75
C LEU A 52 -0.65 6.01 -2.40
N ILE A 53 -1.69 5.84 -1.61
CA ILE A 53 -2.99 5.38 -2.10
C ILE A 53 -4.05 6.41 -1.73
N ASN A 54 -4.84 6.84 -2.71
CA ASN A 54 -6.10 7.53 -2.48
C ASN A 54 -7.23 6.49 -2.38
N TYR A 55 -7.99 6.51 -1.30
CA TYR A 55 -9.04 5.53 -1.03
C TYR A 55 -10.30 6.19 -0.43
N PRO A 56 -11.49 5.61 -0.65
CA PRO A 56 -12.73 6.12 -0.10
C PRO A 56 -12.85 5.76 1.40
N PRO A 57 -13.51 6.59 2.24
CA PRO A 57 -13.63 6.34 3.68
C PRO A 57 -14.29 5.03 4.09
N LYS A 58 -15.13 4.45 3.22
CA LYS A 58 -15.76 3.14 3.43
C LYS A 58 -14.76 1.98 3.38
N VAL A 59 -13.59 2.17 2.78
CA VAL A 59 -12.55 1.14 2.64
C VAL A 59 -11.70 1.09 3.90
N SER A 60 -11.71 -0.05 4.56
CA SER A 60 -10.81 -0.32 5.68
C SER A 60 -9.38 -0.52 5.18
N VAL A 61 -8.44 0.28 5.69
CA VAL A 61 -7.01 0.19 5.35
C VAL A 61 -6.46 -1.21 5.62
N SER A 62 -6.87 -1.87 6.71
CA SER A 62 -6.40 -3.22 7.02
C SER A 62 -6.87 -4.26 6.00
N LYS A 63 -8.10 -4.16 5.50
CA LYS A 63 -8.61 -5.02 4.42
C LYS A 63 -7.84 -4.80 3.11
N LEU A 64 -7.59 -3.54 2.76
CA LEU A 64 -6.80 -3.18 1.58
C LEU A 64 -5.38 -3.73 1.67
N VAL A 65 -4.70 -3.52 2.80
CA VAL A 65 -3.35 -4.05 3.06
C VAL A 65 -3.30 -5.57 2.97
N ASN A 66 -4.27 -6.27 3.54
CA ASN A 66 -4.35 -7.72 3.45
C ASN A 66 -4.45 -8.20 1.99
N SER A 67 -5.26 -7.52 1.18
CA SER A 67 -5.38 -7.84 -0.25
C SER A 67 -4.09 -7.53 -1.01
N LEU A 68 -3.53 -6.33 -0.83
CA LEU A 68 -2.28 -5.90 -1.47
C LEU A 68 -1.16 -6.89 -1.18
N LYS A 69 -0.90 -7.21 0.09
CA LYS A 69 0.16 -8.15 0.50
C LYS A 69 -0.13 -9.59 0.07
N GLY A 70 -1.38 -10.03 0.15
CA GLY A 70 -1.78 -11.39 -0.23
C GLY A 70 -1.63 -11.67 -1.72
N VAL A 71 -2.22 -10.80 -2.55
CA VAL A 71 -2.22 -10.95 -4.01
C VAL A 71 -0.81 -10.77 -4.58
N SER A 72 -0.08 -9.73 -4.18
CA SER A 72 1.31 -9.53 -4.61
C SER A 72 2.21 -10.71 -4.27
N SER A 73 2.11 -11.22 -3.03
CA SER A 73 2.87 -12.38 -2.58
C SER A 73 2.58 -13.62 -3.43
N ARG A 74 1.30 -13.88 -3.76
CA ARG A 74 0.90 -15.01 -4.62
C ARG A 74 1.41 -14.85 -6.04
N LEU A 75 1.17 -13.70 -6.67
CA LEU A 75 1.50 -13.48 -8.08
C LEU A 75 3.01 -13.41 -8.31
N THR A 76 3.77 -12.80 -7.39
CA THR A 76 5.24 -12.76 -7.48
C THR A 76 5.84 -14.17 -7.48
N ARG A 77 5.28 -15.08 -6.67
CA ARG A 77 5.70 -16.49 -6.67
C ARG A 77 5.37 -17.21 -7.97
N GLN A 78 4.19 -16.96 -8.54
CA GLN A 78 3.80 -17.57 -9.82
C GLN A 78 4.65 -17.08 -11.00
N HIS A 79 5.25 -15.89 -10.89
CA HIS A 79 6.10 -15.33 -11.92
C HIS A 79 7.54 -15.89 -11.91
N HIS A 80 7.96 -16.60 -10.84
CA HIS A 80 9.28 -17.24 -10.75
C HIS A 80 10.47 -16.29 -10.99
N PHE A 81 10.44 -15.10 -10.39
CA PHE A 81 11.59 -14.18 -10.44
C PHE A 81 12.80 -14.78 -9.73
N LYS A 82 13.92 -14.91 -10.46
CA LYS A 82 15.16 -15.49 -9.93
C LYS A 82 15.67 -14.77 -8.67
N SER A 83 15.59 -13.45 -8.64
CA SER A 83 15.99 -12.62 -7.48
C SER A 83 15.18 -12.94 -6.21
N VAL A 84 13.88 -13.18 -6.38
CA VAL A 84 12.95 -13.51 -5.30
C VAL A 84 13.20 -14.93 -4.80
N GLU A 85 13.32 -15.90 -5.69
CA GLU A 85 13.57 -17.30 -5.35
C GLU A 85 14.93 -17.48 -4.65
N ALA A 86 15.96 -16.77 -5.09
CA ALA A 86 17.28 -16.79 -4.46
C ALA A 86 17.26 -16.18 -3.05
N SER A 87 16.40 -15.19 -2.80
CA SER A 87 16.37 -14.43 -1.55
C SER A 87 15.41 -14.99 -0.51
N LEU A 88 14.38 -15.73 -0.94
CA LEU A 88 13.26 -16.16 -0.09
C LEU A 88 13.01 -17.66 -0.21
N TRP A 89 13.53 -18.41 0.76
CA TRP A 89 13.36 -19.86 0.92
C TRP A 89 12.04 -20.31 1.59
N GLY A 90 11.01 -19.44 1.63
CA GLY A 90 9.77 -19.70 2.39
C GLY A 90 8.50 -19.21 1.70
N LYS A 91 7.35 -19.50 2.29
CA LYS A 91 6.03 -19.18 1.72
C LYS A 91 5.63 -17.70 1.80
N HIS A 92 6.47 -16.84 2.40
CA HIS A 92 6.11 -15.45 2.72
C HIS A 92 7.05 -14.45 2.04
N LEU A 93 6.48 -13.62 1.17
CA LEU A 93 7.17 -12.47 0.57
C LEU A 93 7.38 -11.34 1.59
N TRP A 94 6.31 -11.02 2.32
CA TRP A 94 6.27 -9.87 3.22
C TRP A 94 6.47 -10.26 4.68
N SER A 95 7.05 -9.33 5.46
CA SER A 95 6.89 -9.29 6.91
C SER A 95 5.39 -9.27 7.28
N PRO A 96 4.94 -9.84 8.41
CA PRO A 96 3.54 -9.73 8.84
C PRO A 96 3.13 -8.26 9.07
N SER A 97 4.04 -7.43 9.59
CA SER A 97 3.81 -6.02 9.88
C SER A 97 3.77 -5.14 8.63
N TYR A 98 3.21 -3.93 8.77
CA TYR A 98 3.22 -2.86 7.76
C TYR A 98 3.17 -1.50 8.47
N PHE A 99 3.64 -0.45 7.79
CA PHE A 99 3.40 0.93 8.21
C PHE A 99 2.15 1.48 7.50
N ALA A 100 1.39 2.31 8.19
CA ALA A 100 0.31 3.11 7.62
C ALA A 100 0.28 4.50 8.27
N GLY A 101 0.47 5.55 7.47
CA GLY A 101 0.35 6.94 7.88
C GLY A 101 -0.68 7.68 7.03
N SER A 102 -1.56 8.47 7.63
CA SER A 102 -2.47 9.32 6.85
C SER A 102 -1.69 10.46 6.20
N CYS A 103 -2.02 10.77 4.94
CA CYS A 103 -1.46 11.90 4.21
C CYS A 103 -2.61 12.84 3.82
N GLY A 104 -2.60 14.07 4.32
CA GLY A 104 -3.60 15.07 3.95
C GLY A 104 -4.98 14.86 4.59
N GLY A 105 -5.21 15.61 5.66
CA GLY A 105 -6.53 16.11 6.04
C GLY A 105 -6.52 17.63 5.95
N ALA A 106 -7.69 18.27 5.89
CA ALA A 106 -7.76 19.70 6.18
C ALA A 106 -7.14 19.94 7.57
N PRO A 107 -6.31 20.98 7.76
CA PRO A 107 -5.79 21.32 9.08
C PRO A 107 -6.92 21.34 10.09
N LEU A 108 -6.67 20.87 11.31
CA LEU A 108 -7.70 20.81 12.36
C LEU A 108 -8.43 22.15 12.53
N GLU A 109 -7.70 23.26 12.40
CA GLU A 109 -8.24 24.62 12.46
C GLU A 109 -9.22 24.94 11.32
N MET A 110 -8.95 24.45 10.11
CA MET A 110 -9.86 24.63 8.97
C MET A 110 -11.16 23.86 9.16
N ILE A 111 -11.11 22.66 9.76
CA ILE A 111 -12.32 21.88 10.09
C ILE A 111 -13.11 22.56 11.20
N LYS A 112 -12.44 23.07 12.25
CA LYS A 112 -13.11 23.81 13.33
C LYS A 112 -13.82 25.05 12.81
N GLN A 113 -13.14 25.84 11.98
CA GLN A 113 -13.73 27.03 11.37
C GLN A 113 -14.93 26.67 10.50
N TYR A 114 -14.82 25.65 9.64
CA TYR A 114 -15.95 25.17 8.85
C TYR A 114 -17.16 24.77 9.69
N ILE A 115 -16.96 24.11 10.85
CA ILE A 115 -18.04 23.74 11.78
C ILE A 115 -18.69 24.97 12.41
N GLN A 116 -17.90 25.98 12.81
CA GLN A 116 -18.40 27.23 13.40
C GLN A 116 -19.20 28.07 12.40
N GLU A 117 -18.86 27.97 11.12
CA GLU A 117 -19.53 28.68 10.02
C GLU A 117 -20.81 27.98 9.53
N GLN A 118 -21.14 26.78 10.04
CA GLN A 118 -22.42 26.13 9.72
C GLN A 118 -23.59 26.82 10.45
N GLU A 119 -24.56 27.33 9.70
CA GLU A 119 -25.79 27.87 10.29
C GLU A 119 -26.60 26.77 10.98
N THR A 120 -27.00 27.01 12.23
CA THR A 120 -27.92 26.12 12.94
C THR A 120 -29.34 26.40 12.43
N PRO A 121 -30.04 25.40 11.85
CA PRO A 121 -31.40 25.61 11.36
C PRO A 121 -32.35 26.07 12.48
N HIS A 122 -33.27 26.98 12.14
CA HIS A 122 -34.33 27.48 13.03
C HIS A 122 -35.50 26.50 13.17
#